data_AF-A0A4Y2H318-F1
#
_entry.id   AF-A0A4Y2H318-F1
#
_cell.length_a   1.000
_cell.length_b   1.000
_cell.length_c   1.000
_cell.angle_alpha   90.00
_cell.angle_beta   90.00
_cell.angle_gamma   90.00
#
_symmetry.space_group_name_H-M   'P 1'
#
loop_
_entity.id
_entity.type
_entity.pdbx_description
1 polymer ?
#
loop_
_entity_poly.entity_id
_entity_poly.type
_entity_poly.pdbx_seq_one_letter_code
_entity_poly.pdbx_strand_id
1 'polypeptide(L)'
;MLFKTIKCDLPYPSADYLRKLNNDLRYLFQISKAIKSEECQEDLASMNPGKLNKARWLTSANRILILYIATKNPNKKFLEIMTYILTVYVVMQYRVRTQLPIADSSPHVFQTIYRSRYLPRKYEVVVHSSIRLEGNF
;
A
#
# COMPACT_ATOMS: atom_id res chain seq x y z
N MET A 1 -9.77 -15.32 11.50
CA MET A 1 -9.41 -15.37 10.06
C MET A 1 -8.01 -15.99 9.93
N LEU A 2 -7.73 -16.78 8.89
CA LEU A 2 -6.48 -17.57 8.78
C LEU A 2 -5.68 -17.12 7.56
N PHE A 3 -5.10 -15.91 7.63
CA PHE A 3 -4.14 -15.39 6.63
C PHE A 3 -2.73 -15.39 7.24
N LYS A 4 -1.69 -15.48 6.40
CA LYS A 4 -0.30 -15.46 6.88
C LYS A 4 0.21 -14.03 7.02
N THR A 5 1.07 -13.79 8.00
CA THR A 5 1.83 -12.53 8.07
C THR A 5 2.75 -12.37 6.88
N ILE A 6 2.88 -11.12 6.43
CA ILE A 6 3.91 -10.70 5.48
C ILE A 6 4.86 -9.77 6.24
N LYS A 7 6.14 -10.14 6.28
CA LYS A 7 7.18 -9.28 6.87
C LYS A 7 7.37 -8.06 5.98
N CYS A 8 7.11 -6.87 6.52
CA CYS A 8 7.29 -5.62 5.80
C CYS A 8 7.58 -4.45 6.75
N ASP A 9 8.50 -3.56 6.35
CA ASP A 9 8.86 -2.34 7.08
C ASP A 9 7.84 -1.22 6.83
N LEU A 10 6.61 -1.46 7.30
CA LEU A 10 5.51 -0.50 7.25
C LEU A 10 5.70 0.61 8.31
N PRO A 11 5.68 1.90 7.91
CA PRO A 11 5.54 3.01 8.84
C PRO A 11 4.09 3.06 9.36
N TYR A 12 3.93 3.26 10.67
CA TYR A 12 2.62 3.40 11.28
C TYR A 12 2.33 4.85 11.63
N PRO A 13 1.28 5.45 11.05
CA PRO A 13 0.84 6.78 11.45
C PRO A 13 0.26 6.76 12.86
N SER A 14 0.39 7.87 13.59
CA SER A 14 -0.30 8.05 14.87
C SER A 14 -1.82 8.02 14.70
N ALA A 15 -2.55 7.67 15.76
CA ALA A 15 -4.01 7.63 15.75
C ALA A 15 -4.62 8.99 15.33
N ASP A 16 -4.03 10.10 15.78
CA ASP A 16 -4.46 11.45 15.42
C ASP A 16 -4.27 11.76 13.93
N TYR A 17 -3.19 11.25 13.33
CA TYR A 17 -2.98 11.40 11.89
C TYR A 17 -3.99 10.59 11.09
N LEU A 18 -4.27 9.33 11.49
CA LEU A 18 -5.26 8.47 10.85
C LEU A 18 -6.67 9.08 10.82
N ARG A 19 -7.05 9.84 11.86
CA ARG A 19 -8.35 10.53 11.93
C ARG A 19 -8.50 11.67 10.92
N LYS A 20 -7.38 12.25 10.48
CA LYS A 20 -7.35 13.35 9.49
C LYS A 20 -7.29 12.85 8.04
N LEU A 21 -7.05 11.56 7.83
CA LEU A 21 -7.00 10.96 6.50
C LEU A 21 -8.40 10.74 5.91
N ASN A 22 -8.47 10.75 4.58
CA ASN A 22 -9.66 10.27 3.90
C ASN A 22 -9.90 8.77 4.19
N ASN A 23 -11.13 8.32 3.97
CA ASN A 23 -11.52 6.94 4.30
C ASN A 23 -10.68 5.88 3.57
N ASP A 24 -10.33 6.10 2.30
CA ASP A 24 -9.57 5.13 1.51
C ASP A 24 -8.12 4.97 2.01
N LEU A 25 -7.47 6.07 2.38
CA LEU A 25 -6.11 6.07 2.94
C LEU A 25 -6.10 5.53 4.36
N ARG A 26 -7.08 5.93 5.19
CA ARG A 26 -7.24 5.37 6.53
C ARG A 26 -7.42 3.86 6.46
N TYR A 27 -8.24 3.39 5.53
CA TYR A 27 -8.43 1.96 5.29
C TYR A 27 -7.15 1.27 4.85
N LEU A 28 -6.43 1.84 3.87
CA LEU A 28 -5.15 1.31 3.39
C LEU A 28 -4.16 1.07 4.55
N PHE A 29 -4.00 2.04 5.44
CA PHE A 29 -3.06 1.89 6.57
C PHE A 29 -3.54 0.87 7.60
N GLN A 30 -4.83 0.86 7.92
CA GLN A 30 -5.37 -0.06 8.92
C GLN A 30 -5.37 -1.53 8.43
N ILE A 31 -5.74 -1.79 7.18
CA ILE A 31 -5.70 -3.15 6.62
C ILE A 31 -4.25 -3.64 6.48
N SER A 32 -3.32 -2.76 6.10
CA SER A 32 -1.89 -3.09 6.04
C SER A 32 -1.33 -3.42 7.42
N LYS A 33 -1.78 -2.70 8.46
CA LYS A 33 -1.45 -2.98 9.85
C LYS A 33 -1.92 -4.38 10.24
N ALA A 34 -3.20 -4.67 10.00
CA ALA A 34 -3.81 -5.97 10.32
C ALA A 34 -3.07 -7.14 9.66
N ILE A 35 -2.66 -6.98 8.40
CA ILE A 35 -1.90 -8.02 7.68
C ILE A 35 -0.50 -8.23 8.30
N LYS A 36 0.14 -7.17 8.79
CA LYS A 36 1.46 -7.27 9.46
C LYS A 36 1.35 -7.81 10.89
N SER A 37 0.28 -7.51 11.63
CA SER A 37 0.14 -7.87 13.05
C SER A 37 -0.71 -9.11 13.32
N GLU A 38 -1.26 -9.77 12.30
CA GLU A 38 -2.27 -10.88 12.39
C GLU A 38 -3.58 -10.51 13.09
N GLU A 39 -3.64 -9.37 13.77
CA GLU A 39 -4.83 -8.82 14.39
C GLU A 39 -5.65 -8.01 13.37
N CYS A 40 -6.69 -8.65 12.83
CA CYS A 40 -7.73 -7.96 12.06
C CYS A 40 -8.89 -7.60 12.99
N GLN A 41 -9.15 -6.31 13.19
CA GLN A 41 -10.39 -5.87 13.86
C GLN A 41 -11.60 -6.27 12.99
N GLU A 42 -12.66 -6.80 13.60
CA GLU A 42 -13.91 -7.18 12.90
C GLU A 42 -14.50 -6.01 12.10
N ASP A 43 -14.30 -4.79 12.60
CA ASP A 43 -14.69 -3.52 12.00
C ASP A 43 -14.07 -3.30 10.60
N LEU A 44 -12.87 -3.85 10.34
CA LEU A 44 -12.17 -3.73 9.05
C LEU A 44 -12.81 -4.58 7.95
N ALA A 45 -13.40 -5.71 8.32
CA ALA A 45 -14.12 -6.58 7.39
C ALA A 45 -15.45 -5.95 6.94
N SER A 46 -16.02 -5.07 7.78
CA SER A 46 -17.29 -4.37 7.52
C SER A 46 -17.10 -3.00 6.86
N MET A 47 -15.86 -2.53 6.72
CA MET A 47 -15.57 -1.20 6.20
C MET A 47 -15.69 -1.18 4.68
N ASN A 48 -16.69 -0.44 4.18
CA ASN A 48 -16.91 -0.27 2.75
C ASN A 48 -15.77 0.57 2.14
N PRO A 49 -14.95 0.03 1.21
CA PRO A 49 -14.03 0.86 0.45
C PRO A 49 -14.86 1.87 -0.34
N GLY A 50 -14.62 3.16 -0.14
CA GLY A 50 -15.49 4.21 -0.66
C GLY A 50 -15.72 4.14 -2.19
N LYS A 51 -16.66 4.95 -2.70
CA LYS A 51 -16.87 5.08 -4.14
C LYS A 51 -15.56 5.36 -4.87
N LEU A 52 -15.37 4.71 -6.02
CA LEU A 52 -14.22 4.87 -6.91
C LEU A 52 -13.89 6.37 -7.12
N ASN A 53 -12.78 6.79 -6.53
CA ASN A 53 -12.20 8.13 -6.64
C ASN A 53 -11.25 8.18 -7.86
N LYS A 54 -10.87 9.38 -8.31
CA LYS A 54 -9.76 9.68 -9.24
C LYS A 54 -8.45 8.91 -8.91
N ALA A 55 -8.22 8.49 -7.66
CA ALA A 55 -7.05 7.69 -7.25
C ALA A 55 -7.20 6.17 -7.54
N ARG A 56 -7.17 5.77 -8.82
CA ARG A 56 -7.39 4.37 -9.28
C ARG A 56 -6.47 3.33 -8.62
N TRP A 57 -5.21 3.69 -8.32
CA TRP A 57 -4.25 2.80 -7.66
C TRP A 57 -4.61 2.52 -6.21
N LEU A 58 -5.15 3.50 -5.48
CA LEU A 58 -5.52 3.36 -4.08
C LEU A 58 -6.68 2.38 -3.90
N THR A 59 -7.73 2.52 -4.73
CA THR A 59 -8.86 1.60 -4.69
C THR A 59 -8.45 0.18 -5.11
N SER A 60 -7.57 0.06 -6.13
CA SER A 60 -7.04 -1.24 -6.55
C SER A 60 -6.24 -1.92 -5.44
N ALA A 61 -5.32 -1.19 -4.81
CA ALA A 61 -4.53 -1.70 -3.69
C ALA A 61 -5.42 -2.16 -2.52
N ASN A 62 -6.41 -1.36 -2.12
CA ASN A 62 -7.35 -1.70 -1.06
C ASN A 62 -8.12 -2.99 -1.38
N ARG A 63 -8.66 -3.13 -2.60
CA ARG A 63 -9.38 -4.34 -3.02
C ARG A 63 -8.50 -5.58 -3.04
N ILE A 64 -7.25 -5.42 -3.48
CA ILE A 64 -6.28 -6.51 -3.52
C ILE A 64 -5.92 -6.98 -2.09
N LEU A 65 -5.78 -6.06 -1.13
CA LEU A 65 -5.53 -6.39 0.28
C LEU A 65 -6.74 -7.09 0.93
N ILE A 66 -7.96 -6.66 0.62
CA ILE A 66 -9.19 -7.36 1.05
C ILE A 66 -9.21 -8.79 0.49
N LEU A 67 -8.92 -8.93 -0.81
CA LEU A 67 -8.86 -10.23 -1.46
C LEU A 67 -7.85 -11.16 -0.77
N TYR A 68 -6.72 -10.63 -0.32
CA TYR A 68 -5.73 -11.40 0.45
C TYR A 68 -6.30 -11.95 1.76
N ILE A 69 -6.96 -11.11 2.55
CA ILE A 69 -7.58 -11.53 3.82
C ILE A 69 -8.66 -12.60 3.57
N ALA A 70 -9.42 -12.48 2.49
CA ALA A 70 -10.45 -13.45 2.10
C ALA A 70 -9.87 -14.76 1.51
N THR A 71 -8.58 -14.79 1.15
CA THR A 71 -7.96 -15.93 0.48
C THR A 71 -7.26 -16.85 1.49
N LYS A 72 -7.79 -18.07 1.69
CA LYS A 72 -7.22 -19.06 2.62
C LYS A 72 -5.82 -19.53 2.22
N ASN A 73 -5.58 -19.74 0.92
CA ASN A 73 -4.33 -20.30 0.39
C ASN A 73 -3.81 -19.46 -0.78
N PRO A 74 -3.18 -18.30 -0.52
CA PRO A 74 -2.67 -17.42 -1.56
C PRO A 74 -1.51 -18.08 -2.30
N ASN A 75 -1.52 -18.04 -3.64
CA ASN A 75 -0.41 -18.55 -4.44
C ASN A 75 0.83 -17.63 -4.35
N LYS A 76 2.00 -18.14 -4.75
CA LYS A 76 3.28 -17.41 -4.67
C LYS A 76 3.26 -16.06 -5.40
N LYS A 77 2.68 -15.98 -6.59
CA LYS A 77 2.58 -14.73 -7.36
C LYS A 77 1.72 -13.70 -6.63
N PHE A 78 0.64 -14.15 -6.00
CA PHE A 78 -0.23 -13.27 -5.24
C PHE A 78 0.48 -12.73 -3.98
N LEU A 79 1.27 -13.57 -3.30
CA LEU A 79 2.13 -13.13 -2.19
C LEU A 79 3.18 -12.10 -2.63
N GLU A 80 3.77 -12.24 -3.82
CA GLU A 80 4.70 -11.26 -4.39
C GLU A 80 4.03 -9.89 -4.60
N ILE A 81 2.80 -9.88 -5.12
CA ILE A 81 2.00 -8.65 -5.29
C ILE A 81 1.67 -8.04 -3.93
N MET A 82 1.27 -8.84 -2.93
CA MET A 82 0.97 -8.31 -1.59
C MET A 82 2.19 -7.68 -0.96
N THR A 83 3.33 -8.36 -1.07
CA THR A 83 4.61 -7.87 -0.56
C THR A 83 4.95 -6.53 -1.19
N TYR A 84 4.77 -6.39 -2.51
CA TYR A 84 4.98 -5.11 -3.19
C TYR A 84 4.05 -4.01 -2.67
N ILE A 85 2.75 -4.30 -2.52
CA ILE A 85 1.79 -3.31 -2.03
C ILE A 85 2.18 -2.84 -0.62
N LEU A 86 2.50 -3.76 0.29
CA LEU A 86 2.81 -3.42 1.67
C LEU A 86 4.18 -2.72 1.83
N THR A 87 5.21 -3.15 1.08
CA THR A 87 6.59 -2.67 1.27
C THR A 87 6.95 -1.45 0.43
N VAL A 88 6.26 -1.26 -0.71
CA VAL A 88 6.52 -0.17 -1.66
C VAL A 88 5.36 0.81 -1.66
N TYR A 89 4.17 0.37 -2.03
CA TYR A 89 3.03 1.27 -2.28
C TYR A 89 2.52 1.96 -1.02
N VAL A 90 2.29 1.22 0.07
CA VAL A 90 1.80 1.80 1.34
C VAL A 90 2.83 2.77 1.92
N VAL A 91 4.12 2.42 1.85
CA VAL A 91 5.22 3.27 2.31
C VAL A 91 5.31 4.55 1.49
N MET A 92 5.17 4.45 0.17
CA MET A 92 5.11 5.62 -0.72
C MET A 92 3.93 6.54 -0.36
N GLN A 93 2.72 5.97 -0.20
CA GLN A 93 1.53 6.73 0.18
C GLN A 93 1.70 7.45 1.52
N TYR A 94 2.34 6.80 2.50
CA TYR A 94 2.66 7.44 3.78
C TYR A 94 3.58 8.64 3.61
N ARG A 95 4.68 8.48 2.87
CA ARG A 95 5.69 9.53 2.69
C ARG A 95 5.16 10.75 1.95
N VAL A 96 4.45 10.54 0.83
CA VAL A 96 3.84 11.63 0.05
C VAL A 96 2.86 12.46 0.89
N ARG A 97 2.24 11.86 1.89
CA ARG A 97 1.25 12.51 2.76
C ARG A 97 1.83 13.08 4.05
N THR A 98 3.08 12.77 4.38
CA THR A 98 3.76 13.22 5.62
C THR A 98 4.88 14.23 5.34
N GLN A 99 5.45 14.24 4.13
CA GLN A 99 6.49 15.18 3.72
C GLN A 99 5.90 16.35 2.91
N LEU A 100 6.51 17.53 3.00
CA LEU A 100 6.00 18.75 2.35
C LEU A 100 6.15 18.65 0.83
N PRO A 101 5.11 18.94 0.02
CA PRO A 101 5.05 18.53 -1.39
C PRO A 101 6.09 19.15 -2.33
N ILE A 102 6.77 20.22 -1.92
CA ILE A 102 7.58 21.07 -2.81
C ILE A 102 9.08 20.80 -2.70
N ALA A 103 9.59 20.34 -1.55
CA ALA A 103 11.02 20.08 -1.35
C ALA A 103 11.45 18.64 -1.68
N ASP A 104 10.53 17.66 -1.59
CA ASP A 104 10.88 16.23 -1.50
C ASP A 104 10.41 15.34 -2.67
N SER A 105 9.92 15.92 -3.77
CA SER A 105 9.41 15.16 -4.92
C SER A 105 10.45 14.18 -5.52
N SER A 106 11.70 14.62 -5.64
CA SER A 106 12.82 13.79 -6.14
C SER A 106 13.20 12.65 -5.17
N PRO A 107 13.37 12.89 -3.85
CA PRO A 107 13.53 11.83 -2.84
C PRO A 107 12.44 10.76 -2.84
N HIS A 108 11.17 11.12 -3.08
CA HIS A 108 10.06 10.17 -3.13
C HIS A 108 10.19 9.17 -4.28
N VAL A 109 10.52 9.66 -5.47
CA VAL A 109 10.74 8.83 -6.66
C VAL A 109 11.94 7.91 -6.45
N PHE A 110 13.06 8.45 -5.96
CA PHE A 110 14.27 7.67 -5.70
C PHE A 110 14.05 6.56 -4.67
N GLN A 111 13.33 6.85 -3.59
CA GLN A 111 13.02 5.85 -2.56
C GLN A 111 12.13 4.74 -3.10
N THR A 112 11.15 5.09 -3.94
CA THR A 112 10.24 4.12 -4.56
C THR A 112 11.02 3.19 -5.48
N ILE A 113 11.89 3.77 -6.31
CA ILE A 113 12.83 3.03 -7.17
C ILE A 113 13.74 2.12 -6.35
N TYR A 114 14.36 2.64 -5.28
CA TYR A 114 15.25 1.87 -4.42
C TYR A 114 14.52 0.67 -3.81
N ARG A 115 13.31 0.89 -3.29
CA ARG A 115 12.47 -0.15 -2.71
C ARG A 115 11.98 -1.17 -3.73
N SER A 116 11.90 -0.84 -5.01
CA SER A 116 11.50 -1.82 -6.04
C SER A 116 12.65 -2.69 -6.59
N ARG A 117 13.92 -2.41 -6.25
CA ARG A 117 15.11 -3.15 -6.77
C ARG A 117 15.20 -4.62 -6.36
N TYR A 118 14.41 -5.06 -5.37
CA TYR A 118 14.36 -6.48 -5.03
C TYR A 118 13.55 -7.29 -6.06
N LEU A 119 12.75 -6.62 -6.91
CA LEU A 119 11.91 -7.27 -7.89
C LEU A 119 12.75 -7.81 -9.07
N PRO A 120 12.36 -8.95 -9.65
CA PRO A 120 12.91 -9.40 -10.93
C PRO A 120 12.82 -8.31 -12.01
N ARG A 121 13.86 -8.19 -12.85
CA ARG A 121 14.00 -7.16 -13.90
C ARG A 121 12.77 -6.98 -14.81
N LYS A 122 12.04 -8.07 -15.08
CA LYS A 122 10.77 -8.05 -15.85
C LYS A 122 9.66 -7.21 -15.19
N TYR A 123 9.67 -7.08 -13.87
CA TYR A 123 8.69 -6.29 -13.11
C TYR A 123 9.21 -4.88 -12.82
N GLU A 124 10.53 -4.67 -12.73
CA GLU A 124 11.12 -3.34 -12.59
C GLU A 124 10.66 -2.42 -13.73
N VAL A 125 10.69 -2.88 -14.97
CA VAL A 125 10.26 -2.08 -16.14
C VAL A 125 8.83 -1.58 -15.99
N VAL A 126 7.92 -2.42 -15.50
CA VAL A 126 6.52 -2.06 -15.27
C VAL A 126 6.42 -1.01 -14.16
N VAL A 127 7.10 -1.23 -13.03
CA VAL A 127 7.11 -0.29 -11.90
C VAL A 127 7.70 1.06 -12.30
N HIS A 128 8.86 1.08 -12.96
CA HIS A 128 9.48 2.32 -13.44
C HIS A 128 8.60 3.08 -14.43
N SER A 129 7.93 2.38 -15.35
CA SER A 129 7.00 3.01 -16.29
C SER A 129 5.81 3.66 -15.58
N SER A 130 5.28 3.02 -14.53
CA SER A 130 4.18 3.57 -13.74
C SER A 130 4.60 4.79 -12.90
N ILE A 131 5.80 4.78 -12.32
CA ILE A 131 6.36 5.91 -11.57
C ILE A 131 6.52 7.14 -12.48
N ARG A 132 6.99 6.93 -13.72
CA ARG A 132 7.17 8.01 -14.71
C ARG A 132 5.85 8.68 -15.11
N LEU A 133 4.75 7.93 -15.17
CA LEU A 133 3.43 8.47 -15.53
C LEU A 133 2.83 9.35 -14.43
N GLU A 134 3.16 9.12 -13.16
CA GLU A 134 2.67 9.95 -12.04
C GLU A 134 3.56 11.16 -11.72
N GLY A 135 4.77 11.22 -12.26
CA GLY A 135 5.71 12.34 -12.07
C GLY A 135 5.53 13.52 -13.04
N ASN A 136 4.59 13.45 -13.99
CA ASN A 136 4.24 14.58 -14.85
C ASN A 136 3.22 15.46 -14.12
N PHE A 137 3.72 16.44 -13.36
CA PHE A 137 2.95 17.60 -12.91
C PHE A 137 2.81 18.63 -14.03
#